data_AF-A0A4R8RJV2-F1
#
_entry.id   AF-A0A4R8RJV2-F1
#
_cell.length_a   1.000
_cell.length_b   1.000
_cell.length_c   1.000
_cell.angle_alpha   90.00
_cell.angle_beta   90.00
_cell.angle_gamma   90.00
#
_symmetry.space_group_name_H-M   'P 1'
#
loop_
_entity.id
_entity.type
_entity.pdbx_description
1 polymer ?
#
loop_
_entity_poly.entity_id
_entity_poly.type
_entity_poly.pdbx_seq_one_letter_code
_entity_poly.pdbx_strand_id
1 'polypeptide(L)'
;MATRIFDKFFDLPLEIREQIISYLCLTPLPVQVAPTATSEIPFPHDLFLSHPLLYTAASTVFYEQNRFVLNLRGPRAALERAICGGSANEPPCWLLANPRARRRVRHLELSPGRLGNVFQNHISPAVADMILNGALRHLRLVLYPTSTDKVVFGSSSSSSSSNNSGSEVGAQLRRAAMTRHDDAFAQSRPFKALMRLLADPYLETAELLVDPIHRDFWCEFHEGVACCKGRPKGPWQLIPIDWRKLVAGLGQDPELNIVRVGS
;
A
#
# COMPACT_ATOMS: atom_id res chain seq x y z
N MET A 1 23.74 7.76 -48.57
CA MET A 1 23.55 7.12 -47.26
C MET A 1 22.96 5.74 -47.52
N ALA A 2 23.66 4.67 -47.15
CA ALA A 2 23.14 3.31 -47.34
C ALA A 2 21.94 3.10 -46.42
N THR A 3 20.79 2.73 -46.97
CA THR A 3 19.62 2.27 -46.22
C THR A 3 19.98 0.97 -45.52
N ARG A 4 20.22 1.04 -44.20
CA ARG A 4 20.35 -0.15 -43.36
C ARG A 4 18.97 -0.78 -43.25
N ILE A 5 18.83 -2.00 -43.77
CA ILE A 5 17.62 -2.81 -43.65
C ILE A 5 17.81 -3.70 -42.41
N PHE A 6 16.83 -3.70 -41.53
CA PHE A 6 16.80 -4.54 -40.34
C PHE A 6 15.71 -5.60 -40.54
N ASP A 7 16.10 -6.87 -40.65
CA ASP A 7 15.16 -7.97 -40.94
C ASP A 7 14.66 -8.67 -39.67
N LYS A 8 15.43 -8.65 -38.58
CA LYS A 8 15.07 -9.26 -37.30
C LYS A 8 15.06 -8.24 -36.16
N PHE A 9 14.28 -8.54 -35.13
CA PHE A 9 14.18 -7.68 -33.94
C PHE A 9 15.54 -7.41 -33.29
N PHE A 10 16.42 -8.42 -33.19
CA PHE A 10 17.75 -8.26 -32.58
C PHE A 10 18.77 -7.53 -33.46
N ASP A 11 18.46 -7.30 -34.74
CA ASP A 11 19.30 -6.50 -35.64
C ASP A 11 19.10 -4.99 -35.40
N LEU A 12 17.99 -4.62 -34.74
CA LEU A 12 17.69 -3.24 -34.40
C LEU A 12 18.72 -2.66 -33.41
N PRO A 13 19.07 -1.36 -33.53
CA PRO A 13 19.83 -0.63 -32.53
C PRO A 13 19.25 -0.83 -31.12
N LEU A 14 20.13 -0.82 -30.11
CA LEU A 14 19.74 -1.07 -28.72
C LEU A 14 18.65 -0.09 -28.27
N GLU A 15 18.78 1.18 -28.65
CA GLU A 15 17.89 2.26 -28.28
C GLU A 15 16.46 2.02 -28.79
N ILE A 16 16.32 1.52 -30.02
CA ILE A 16 15.02 1.21 -30.62
C ILE A 16 14.41 -0.02 -29.93
N ARG A 17 15.23 -1.04 -29.63
CA ARG A 17 14.76 -2.24 -28.91
C ARG A 17 14.25 -1.88 -27.52
N GLU A 18 14.99 -1.06 -26.79
CA GLU A 18 14.61 -0.58 -25.45
C GLU A 18 13.29 0.21 -25.51
N GLN A 19 13.14 1.12 -26.48
CA GLN A 19 11.89 1.86 -26.66
C GLN A 19 10.69 0.95 -26.94
N ILE A 20 10.84 -0.05 -27.81
CA ILE A 20 9.78 -1.02 -28.11
C ILE A 20 9.43 -1.83 -26.85
N ILE A 21 10.44 -2.33 -26.13
CA ILE A 21 10.25 -3.10 -24.90
C ILE A 21 9.55 -2.24 -23.84
N SER A 22 9.96 -0.99 -23.64
CA SER A 22 9.31 -0.05 -22.73
C SER A 22 7.85 0.19 -23.12
N TYR A 23 7.54 0.38 -24.39
CA TYR A 23 6.15 0.57 -24.84
C TYR A 23 5.27 -0.65 -24.55
N LEU A 24 5.83 -1.86 -24.65
CA LEU A 24 5.11 -3.11 -24.39
C LEU A 24 4.99 -3.46 -22.90
N CYS A 25 5.96 -3.05 -22.09
CA CYS A 25 6.04 -3.41 -20.68
C CYS A 25 5.48 -2.36 -19.73
N LEU A 26 5.46 -1.08 -20.11
CA LEU A 26 5.01 -0.02 -19.22
C LEU A 26 3.52 0.23 -19.37
N THR A 27 2.83 0.27 -18.23
CA THR A 27 1.40 0.54 -18.19
C THR A 27 1.15 1.93 -17.60
N PRO A 28 0.25 2.73 -18.19
CA PRO A 28 -0.10 4.04 -17.63
C PRO A 28 -0.86 3.90 -16.30
N LEU A 29 -1.53 2.77 -16.09
CA LEU A 29 -2.22 2.43 -14.86
C LEU A 29 -1.38 1.49 -14.00
N PRO A 30 -1.47 1.57 -12.67
CA PRO A 30 -0.78 0.63 -11.80
C PRO A 30 -1.26 -0.81 -11.99
N VAL A 31 -0.31 -1.74 -11.98
CA VAL A 31 -0.54 -3.18 -12.14
C VAL A 31 -1.17 -3.72 -10.86
N GLN A 32 -2.40 -4.23 -10.93
CA GLN A 32 -3.09 -4.81 -9.78
C GLN A 32 -2.54 -6.21 -9.48
N VAL A 33 -2.22 -6.44 -8.21
CA VAL A 33 -1.56 -7.66 -7.73
C VAL A 33 -2.46 -8.46 -6.76
N ALA A 34 -3.60 -7.88 -6.43
CA ALA A 34 -4.51 -8.34 -5.40
C ALA A 34 -5.39 -9.53 -5.83
N PRO A 35 -5.80 -10.37 -4.86
CA PRO A 35 -6.43 -11.67 -5.13
C PRO A 35 -7.88 -11.64 -5.65
N THR A 36 -8.54 -10.49 -5.71
CA THR A 36 -9.99 -10.40 -5.98
C THR A 36 -10.36 -9.57 -7.21
N ALA A 37 -9.40 -8.97 -7.90
CA ALA A 37 -9.67 -8.25 -9.15
C ALA A 37 -9.36 -9.18 -10.33
N THR A 38 -10.40 -9.60 -11.04
CA THR A 38 -10.34 -10.35 -12.31
C THR A 38 -9.90 -9.48 -13.49
N SER A 39 -9.38 -8.27 -13.26
CA SER A 39 -8.86 -7.48 -14.38
C SER A 39 -7.69 -8.24 -14.97
N GLU A 40 -7.80 -8.62 -16.24
CA GLU A 40 -6.70 -9.14 -17.04
C GLU A 40 -5.49 -8.26 -16.75
N ILE A 41 -4.55 -8.80 -15.98
CA ILE A 41 -3.31 -8.11 -15.70
C ILE A 41 -2.70 -7.92 -17.10
N PRO A 42 -2.38 -6.69 -17.54
CA PRO A 42 -1.60 -6.46 -18.76
C PRO A 42 -0.17 -6.94 -18.48
N PHE A 43 -0.02 -8.25 -18.31
CA PHE A 43 1.23 -8.93 -18.08
C PHE A 43 1.73 -9.32 -19.47
N PRO A 44 2.92 -8.86 -19.90
CA PRO A 44 3.46 -9.13 -21.22
C PRO A 44 3.99 -10.57 -21.30
N HIS A 45 3.10 -11.54 -21.05
CA HIS A 45 3.41 -12.96 -20.95
C HIS A 45 4.05 -13.48 -22.22
N ASP A 46 3.46 -13.13 -23.37
CA ASP A 46 3.93 -13.58 -24.68
C ASP A 46 5.33 -13.04 -24.98
N LEU A 47 5.61 -11.80 -24.57
CA LEU A 47 6.95 -11.21 -24.69
C LEU A 47 7.95 -11.95 -23.80
N PHE A 48 7.57 -12.25 -22.56
CA PHE A 48 8.43 -12.95 -21.59
C PHE A 48 8.73 -14.38 -22.02
N LEU A 49 7.78 -15.06 -22.69
CA LEU A 49 7.97 -16.43 -23.16
C LEU A 49 8.63 -16.53 -24.54
N SER A 50 8.71 -15.43 -25.29
CA SER A 50 9.22 -15.44 -26.67
C SER A 50 10.72 -15.76 -26.77
N HIS A 51 11.57 -15.18 -25.91
CA HIS A 51 13.02 -15.33 -25.99
C HIS A 51 13.72 -14.99 -24.66
N PRO A 52 14.78 -15.70 -24.22
CA PRO A 52 15.48 -15.42 -22.96
C PRO A 52 16.06 -14.00 -22.85
N LEU A 53 16.62 -13.45 -23.94
CA LEU A 53 17.11 -12.08 -23.95
C LEU A 53 15.98 -11.05 -23.81
N LEU A 54 14.83 -11.32 -24.43
CA LEU A 54 13.64 -10.47 -24.29
C LEU A 54 13.10 -10.58 -22.87
N TYR A 55 13.03 -11.79 -22.31
CA TYR A 55 12.66 -12.01 -20.92
C TYR A 55 13.52 -11.13 -20.00
N THR A 56 14.84 -11.20 -20.08
CA THR A 56 15.73 -10.44 -19.20
C THR A 56 15.51 -8.93 -19.31
N ALA A 57 15.48 -8.38 -20.52
CA ALA A 57 15.29 -6.95 -20.75
C ALA A 57 13.88 -6.49 -20.33
N ALA A 58 12.85 -7.16 -20.85
CA ALA A 58 11.45 -6.82 -20.63
C ALA A 58 11.04 -6.96 -19.16
N SER A 59 11.48 -8.04 -18.50
CA SER A 59 11.13 -8.24 -17.10
C SER A 59 11.85 -7.26 -16.17
N THR A 60 13.05 -6.80 -16.52
CA THR A 60 13.72 -5.73 -15.77
C THR A 60 12.89 -4.44 -15.85
N VAL A 61 12.55 -3.99 -17.06
CA VAL A 61 11.71 -2.80 -17.28
C VAL A 61 10.35 -2.94 -16.57
N PHE A 62 9.70 -4.10 -16.71
CA PHE A 62 8.38 -4.33 -16.15
C PHE A 62 8.34 -4.23 -14.63
N TYR A 63 9.27 -4.89 -13.91
CA TYR A 63 9.25 -4.89 -12.45
C TYR A 63 9.87 -3.63 -11.82
N GLU A 64 10.79 -3.00 -12.53
CA GLU A 64 11.53 -1.85 -12.02
C GLU A 64 10.78 -0.53 -12.22
N GLN A 65 10.03 -0.37 -13.31
CA GLN A 65 9.43 0.92 -13.66
C GLN A 65 7.91 0.96 -13.47
N ASN A 66 7.21 -0.19 -13.51
CA ASN A 66 5.78 -0.19 -13.22
C ASN A 66 5.50 -0.05 -11.72
N ARG A 67 4.36 0.57 -11.44
CA ARG A 67 3.79 0.63 -10.10
C ARG A 67 2.87 -0.56 -9.88
N PHE A 68 3.11 -1.31 -8.81
CA PHE A 68 2.31 -2.47 -8.43
C PHE A 68 1.39 -2.10 -7.27
N VAL A 69 0.11 -2.44 -7.36
CA VAL A 69 -0.87 -2.18 -6.30
C VAL A 69 -1.32 -3.49 -5.65
N LEU A 70 -1.04 -3.63 -4.36
CA LEU A 70 -1.59 -4.69 -3.51
C LEU A 70 -2.78 -4.13 -2.72
N ASN A 71 -3.96 -4.24 -3.31
CA ASN A 71 -5.22 -3.81 -2.69
C ASN A 71 -5.87 -4.94 -1.90
N LEU A 72 -5.74 -4.91 -0.58
CA LEU A 72 -6.31 -5.90 0.34
C LEU A 72 -7.68 -5.45 0.89
N ARG A 73 -8.40 -4.59 0.16
CA ARG A 73 -9.77 -4.21 0.50
C ARG A 73 -10.74 -5.25 -0.05
N GLY A 74 -11.64 -5.73 0.80
CA GLY A 74 -12.67 -6.65 0.38
C GLY A 74 -13.21 -7.50 1.53
N PRO A 75 -14.07 -8.48 1.22
CA PRO A 75 -14.59 -9.41 2.21
C PRO A 75 -13.46 -10.17 2.89
N ARG A 76 -13.37 -10.05 4.23
CA ARG A 76 -12.28 -10.63 5.04
C ARG A 76 -12.02 -12.10 4.75
N ALA A 77 -13.08 -12.91 4.70
CA ALA A 77 -12.96 -14.35 4.52
C ALA A 77 -12.40 -14.72 3.13
N ALA A 78 -12.72 -13.95 2.08
CA ALA A 78 -12.18 -14.19 0.74
C ALA A 78 -10.69 -13.80 0.68
N LEU A 79 -10.34 -12.69 1.29
CA LEU A 79 -8.96 -12.21 1.37
C LEU A 79 -8.07 -13.17 2.19
N GLU A 80 -8.54 -13.61 3.36
CA GLU A 80 -7.85 -14.58 4.19
C GLU A 80 -7.64 -15.90 3.45
N ARG A 81 -8.66 -16.38 2.72
CA ARG A 81 -8.49 -17.56 1.87
C ARG A 81 -7.43 -17.35 0.81
N ALA A 82 -7.46 -16.25 0.05
CA ALA A 82 -6.50 -16.05 -1.03
C ALA A 82 -5.06 -15.73 -0.58
N ILE A 83 -4.88 -15.24 0.65
CA ILE A 83 -3.55 -15.00 1.25
C ILE A 83 -3.00 -16.27 1.91
N CYS A 84 -3.83 -16.94 2.71
CA CYS A 84 -3.41 -18.07 3.56
C CYS A 84 -3.61 -19.44 2.90
N GLY A 85 -4.46 -19.53 1.87
CA GLY A 85 -4.85 -20.76 1.21
C GLY A 85 -4.63 -20.70 -0.30
N GLY A 86 -3.80 -21.60 -0.82
CA GLY A 86 -3.93 -22.04 -2.20
C GLY A 86 -5.01 -23.11 -2.23
N SER A 87 -6.21 -22.80 -2.73
CA SER A 87 -7.20 -23.83 -3.02
C SER A 87 -7.11 -24.22 -4.49
N ALA A 88 -7.55 -25.42 -4.85
CA ALA A 88 -7.61 -25.86 -6.26
C ALA A 88 -8.42 -24.91 -7.15
N ASN A 89 -9.38 -24.17 -6.58
CA ASN A 89 -10.28 -23.27 -7.30
C ASN A 89 -9.90 -21.78 -7.22
N GLU A 90 -8.97 -21.38 -6.34
CA GLU A 90 -8.52 -20.00 -6.20
C GLU A 90 -7.00 -19.96 -6.06
N PRO A 91 -6.27 -19.42 -7.05
CA PRO A 91 -4.82 -19.32 -6.97
C PRO A 91 -4.45 -18.36 -5.82
N PRO A 92 -3.39 -18.68 -5.05
CA PRO A 92 -2.92 -17.79 -4.00
C PRO A 92 -2.44 -16.47 -4.60
N CYS A 93 -2.48 -15.38 -3.83
CA CYS A 93 -1.97 -14.08 -4.27
C CYS A 93 -0.54 -14.23 -4.82
N TRP A 94 -0.36 -14.01 -6.12
CA TRP A 94 0.87 -14.38 -6.85
C TRP A 94 2.12 -13.69 -6.31
N LEU A 95 1.99 -12.46 -5.81
CA LEU A 95 3.09 -11.73 -5.18
C LEU A 95 3.49 -12.33 -3.83
N LEU A 96 2.53 -12.78 -3.04
CA LEU A 96 2.83 -13.42 -1.76
C LEU A 96 3.37 -14.84 -1.97
N ALA A 97 2.82 -15.57 -2.95
CA ALA A 97 3.15 -16.96 -3.26
C ALA A 97 4.48 -17.14 -4.01
N ASN A 98 4.94 -16.14 -4.78
CA ASN A 98 6.18 -16.23 -5.56
C ASN A 98 7.26 -15.28 -5.04
N PRO A 99 8.18 -15.77 -4.18
CA PRO A 99 9.31 -14.98 -3.67
C PRO A 99 10.20 -14.36 -4.76
N ARG A 100 10.36 -15.05 -5.90
CA ARG A 100 11.19 -14.54 -7.00
C ARG A 100 10.54 -13.36 -7.69
N ALA A 101 9.22 -13.38 -7.88
CA ALA A 101 8.51 -12.27 -8.49
C ALA A 101 8.47 -11.06 -7.55
N ARG A 102 8.15 -11.26 -6.27
CA ARG A 102 8.04 -10.14 -5.31
C ARG A 102 9.33 -9.40 -5.07
N ARG A 103 10.47 -10.11 -5.02
CA ARG A 103 11.78 -9.49 -4.80
C ARG A 103 12.24 -8.60 -5.95
N ARG A 104 11.55 -8.62 -7.09
CA ARG A 104 11.89 -7.79 -8.26
C ARG A 104 11.13 -6.48 -8.29
N VAL A 105 10.01 -6.38 -7.58
CA VAL A 105 9.14 -5.19 -7.59
C VAL A 105 9.86 -4.02 -6.92
N ARG A 106 10.00 -2.90 -7.64
CA ARG A 106 10.66 -1.69 -7.14
C ARG A 106 9.70 -0.65 -6.55
N HIS A 107 8.48 -0.56 -7.10
CA HIS A 107 7.44 0.38 -6.65
C HIS A 107 6.17 -0.36 -6.22
N LEU A 108 5.85 -0.31 -4.92
CA LEU A 108 4.66 -0.96 -4.35
C LEU A 108 3.73 0.07 -3.71
N GLU A 109 2.46 0.02 -4.08
CA GLU A 109 1.37 0.67 -3.38
C GLU A 109 0.56 -0.38 -2.62
N LEU A 110 0.50 -0.26 -1.30
CA LEU A 110 -0.15 -1.21 -0.41
C LEU A 110 -1.37 -0.56 0.25
N SER A 111 -2.53 -1.18 0.05
CA SER A 111 -3.77 -0.82 0.75
C SER A 111 -4.18 -1.99 1.66
N PRO A 112 -3.80 -2.01 2.95
CA PRO A 112 -3.94 -3.19 3.80
C PRO A 112 -5.40 -3.51 4.19
N GLY A 113 -6.36 -2.63 3.90
CA GLY A 113 -7.75 -2.79 4.31
C GLY A 113 -7.88 -2.69 5.83
N ARG A 114 -7.84 -3.83 6.53
CA ARG A 114 -7.87 -3.88 8.00
C ARG A 114 -6.52 -4.35 8.55
N LEU A 115 -5.92 -3.55 9.42
CA LEU A 115 -4.72 -3.93 10.18
C LEU A 115 -5.09 -4.99 11.21
N GLY A 116 -4.54 -6.19 11.07
CA GLY A 116 -4.81 -7.34 11.94
C GLY A 116 -3.80 -8.46 11.72
N ASN A 117 -4.10 -9.65 12.22
CA ASN A 117 -3.16 -10.78 12.21
C ASN A 117 -2.70 -11.18 10.80
N VAL A 118 -3.57 -11.09 9.79
CA VAL A 118 -3.22 -11.41 8.40
C VAL A 118 -2.14 -10.46 7.87
N PHE A 119 -2.32 -9.16 8.13
CA PHE A 119 -1.34 -8.15 7.78
C PHE A 119 -0.01 -8.44 8.51
N GLN A 120 -0.08 -8.66 9.82
CA GLN A 120 1.12 -8.88 10.65
C GLN A 120 1.88 -10.16 10.29
N ASN A 121 1.19 -11.25 9.97
CA ASN A 121 1.79 -12.57 9.81
C ASN A 121 2.21 -12.88 8.36
N HIS A 122 1.54 -12.29 7.37
CA HIS A 122 1.76 -12.63 5.96
C HIS A 122 2.22 -11.43 5.13
N ILE A 123 1.55 -10.27 5.27
CA ILE A 123 1.84 -9.11 4.42
C ILE A 123 3.10 -8.38 4.89
N SER A 124 3.19 -8.07 6.17
CA SER A 124 4.33 -7.35 6.72
C SER A 124 5.66 -8.09 6.51
N PRO A 125 5.76 -9.42 6.74
CA PRO A 125 7.00 -10.15 6.46
C PRO A 125 7.29 -10.24 4.96
N ALA A 126 6.27 -10.34 4.11
CA ALA A 126 6.47 -10.36 2.66
C ALA A 126 7.02 -9.03 2.15
N VAL A 127 6.48 -7.89 2.61
CA VAL A 127 6.98 -6.56 2.24
C VAL A 127 8.38 -6.35 2.82
N ALA A 128 8.64 -6.76 4.06
CA ALA A 128 9.99 -6.71 4.62
C ALA A 128 11.00 -7.54 3.79
N ASP A 129 10.62 -8.73 3.31
CA ASP A 129 11.47 -9.52 2.39
C ASP A 129 11.69 -8.82 1.04
N MET A 130 10.71 -8.08 0.54
CA MET A 130 10.86 -7.28 -0.69
C MET A 130 11.84 -6.11 -0.51
N ILE A 131 11.89 -5.53 0.70
CA ILE A 131 12.81 -4.43 1.04
C ILE A 131 14.23 -4.98 1.24
N LEU A 132 14.38 -5.94 2.15
CA LEU A 132 15.67 -6.45 2.62
C LEU A 132 16.36 -7.38 1.62
N ASN A 133 15.61 -8.28 1.00
CA ASN A 133 16.14 -9.30 0.07
C ASN A 133 15.74 -9.02 -1.39
N GLY A 134 15.13 -7.87 -1.65
CA GLY A 134 14.60 -7.52 -2.96
C GLY A 134 14.95 -6.10 -3.40
N ALA A 135 14.24 -5.66 -4.43
CA ALA A 135 14.44 -4.40 -5.11
C ALA A 135 13.44 -3.31 -4.68
N LEU A 136 12.63 -3.54 -3.62
CA LEU A 136 11.63 -2.55 -3.22
C LEU A 136 12.31 -1.30 -2.66
N ARG A 137 12.12 -0.17 -3.33
CA ARG A 137 12.68 1.13 -2.92
C ARG A 137 11.61 2.20 -2.72
N HIS A 138 10.45 2.04 -3.34
CA HIS A 138 9.35 2.99 -3.21
C HIS A 138 8.12 2.29 -2.64
N LEU A 139 7.76 2.64 -1.40
CA LEU A 139 6.60 2.12 -0.71
C LEU A 139 5.57 3.23 -0.50
N ARG A 140 4.38 3.05 -1.06
CA ARG A 140 3.24 3.94 -0.86
C ARG A 140 2.15 3.20 -0.09
N LEU A 141 1.81 3.67 1.09
CA LEU A 141 0.75 3.08 1.90
C LEU A 141 -0.51 3.92 1.83
N VAL A 142 -1.65 3.28 1.54
CA VAL A 142 -2.95 3.95 1.52
C VAL A 142 -3.92 3.30 2.50
N LEU A 143 -4.31 4.07 3.52
CA LEU A 143 -5.26 3.64 4.54
C LEU A 143 -6.64 4.20 4.24
N TYR A 144 -7.64 3.31 4.21
CA TYR A 144 -9.03 3.64 3.98
C TYR A 144 -9.85 3.43 5.25
N PRO A 145 -10.99 4.14 5.41
CA PRO A 145 -11.85 3.96 6.56
C PRO A 145 -12.31 2.52 6.67
N THR A 146 -12.13 1.97 7.85
CA THR A 146 -12.72 0.71 8.26
C THR A 146 -14.15 0.95 8.77
N SER A 147 -14.99 -0.09 8.84
CA SER A 147 -16.36 0.05 9.38
C SER A 147 -16.40 0.63 10.79
N THR A 148 -15.36 0.41 11.60
CA THR A 148 -15.22 1.03 12.93
C THR A 148 -14.99 2.54 12.86
N ASP A 149 -14.37 3.04 11.79
CA ASP A 149 -14.12 4.47 11.60
C ASP A 149 -15.42 5.18 11.21
N LYS A 150 -16.28 4.51 10.43
CA LYS A 150 -17.61 5.02 10.03
C LYS A 150 -18.56 5.22 11.22
N VAL A 151 -18.45 4.41 12.28
CA VAL A 151 -19.31 4.53 13.49
C VAL A 151 -19.01 5.82 14.25
N VAL A 152 -17.75 6.28 14.24
CA VAL A 152 -17.33 7.55 14.85
C VAL A 152 -17.94 8.74 14.09
N PHE A 153 -17.97 8.68 12.76
CA PHE A 153 -18.60 9.72 11.92
C PHE A 153 -20.13 9.71 11.95
N GLY A 154 -20.77 8.52 11.99
CA GLY A 154 -22.23 8.41 12.03
C GLY A 154 -22.86 8.90 13.34
N SER A 155 -22.09 8.89 14.43
CA SER A 155 -22.55 9.32 15.76
C SER A 155 -22.54 10.84 15.98
N SER A 156 -21.91 11.59 15.07
CA SER A 156 -21.94 13.06 15.08
C SER A 156 -23.03 13.63 14.16
N SER A 157 -23.59 12.82 13.25
CA SER A 157 -24.62 13.24 12.30
C SER A 157 -26.04 12.75 12.63
N SER A 158 -26.25 11.93 13.67
CA SER A 158 -27.60 11.68 14.18
C SER A 158 -28.00 12.78 15.17
N SER A 159 -28.39 13.92 14.59
CA SER A 159 -29.26 14.88 15.24
C SER A 159 -30.64 14.24 15.47
N SER A 160 -30.73 13.28 16.40
CA SER A 160 -31.99 12.97 17.06
C SER A 160 -32.12 13.93 18.24
N SER A 161 -32.87 14.99 17.99
CA SER A 161 -33.42 15.91 18.99
C SER A 161 -33.96 15.15 20.19
N SER A 162 -33.16 15.05 21.25
CA SER A 162 -33.67 14.79 22.58
C SER A 162 -33.01 15.78 23.53
N ASN A 163 -33.83 16.74 23.92
CA ASN A 163 -33.53 17.69 24.98
C ASN A 163 -33.15 16.91 26.23
N ASN A 164 -31.89 16.95 26.64
CA ASN A 164 -31.55 16.67 28.04
C ASN A 164 -30.25 17.36 28.43
N SER A 165 -30.38 18.27 29.39
CA SER A 165 -29.35 19.02 30.10
C SER A 165 -28.52 18.14 31.06
N GLY A 166 -27.97 17.03 30.54
CA GLY A 166 -27.06 16.11 31.26
C GLY A 166 -25.82 15.72 30.45
N SER A 167 -25.50 16.48 29.39
CA SER A 167 -24.70 16.00 28.25
C SER A 167 -23.23 16.44 28.22
N GLU A 168 -22.64 16.87 29.33
CA GLU A 168 -21.19 17.11 29.37
C GLU A 168 -20.42 15.84 29.75
N VAL A 169 -20.89 15.15 30.80
CA VAL A 169 -20.30 13.89 31.28
C VAL A 169 -20.41 12.79 30.22
N GLY A 170 -21.56 12.70 29.53
CA GLY A 170 -21.74 11.75 28.42
C GLY A 170 -20.86 12.06 27.20
N ALA A 171 -20.66 13.33 26.87
CA ALA A 171 -19.76 13.74 25.80
C ALA A 171 -18.28 13.55 26.17
N GLN A 172 -17.91 13.78 27.44
CA GLN A 172 -16.57 13.51 27.98
C GLN A 172 -16.26 12.01 28.02
N LEU A 173 -17.21 11.17 28.45
CA LEU A 173 -17.05 9.71 28.42
C LEU A 173 -16.87 9.17 27.00
N ARG A 174 -17.63 9.70 26.03
CA ARG A 174 -17.45 9.34 24.60
C ARG A 174 -16.09 9.79 24.08
N ARG A 175 -15.65 11.02 24.37
CA ARG A 175 -14.31 11.51 24.01
C ARG A 175 -13.21 10.65 24.64
N ALA A 176 -13.33 10.32 25.92
CA ALA A 176 -12.37 9.47 26.63
C ALA A 176 -12.36 8.03 26.08
N ALA A 177 -13.49 7.50 25.61
CA ALA A 177 -13.55 6.20 24.96
C ALA A 177 -12.89 6.23 23.56
N MET A 178 -13.07 7.33 22.82
CA MET A 178 -12.42 7.54 21.51
C MET A 178 -10.89 7.64 21.65
N THR A 179 -10.40 8.44 22.60
CA THR A 179 -8.96 8.56 22.85
C THR A 179 -8.35 7.21 23.25
N ARG A 180 -9.01 6.44 24.13
CA ARG A 180 -8.56 5.08 24.48
C ARG A 180 -8.52 4.13 23.28
N HIS A 181 -9.46 4.26 22.35
CA HIS A 181 -9.48 3.43 21.14
C HIS A 181 -8.34 3.82 20.18
N ASP A 182 -8.03 5.11 20.07
CA ASP A 182 -6.93 5.59 19.25
C ASP A 182 -5.56 5.23 19.87
N ASP A 183 -5.43 5.31 21.19
CA ASP A 183 -4.26 4.82 21.94
C ASP A 183 -4.05 3.31 21.72
N ALA A 184 -5.13 2.52 21.84
CA ALA A 184 -5.08 1.08 21.59
C ALA A 184 -4.72 0.75 20.13
N PHE A 185 -5.16 1.57 19.18
CA PHE A 185 -4.80 1.43 17.77
C PHE A 185 -3.31 1.73 17.54
N ALA A 186 -2.81 2.85 18.08
CA ALA A 186 -1.42 3.26 17.98
C ALA A 186 -0.46 2.27 18.67
N GLN A 187 -0.91 1.63 19.75
CA GLN A 187 -0.14 0.60 20.45
C GLN A 187 -0.25 -0.79 19.83
N SER A 188 -1.13 -0.99 18.85
CA SER A 188 -1.37 -2.31 18.28
C SER A 188 -0.15 -2.83 17.51
N ARG A 189 0.15 -4.13 17.68
CA ARG A 189 1.23 -4.82 16.95
C ARG A 189 1.18 -4.64 15.42
N PRO A 190 0.03 -4.77 14.72
CA PRO A 190 0.00 -4.58 13.28
C PRO A 190 0.26 -3.13 12.87
N PHE A 191 -0.13 -2.15 13.68
CA PHE A 191 0.20 -0.74 13.42
C PHE A 191 1.70 -0.47 13.61
N LYS A 192 2.31 -1.01 14.68
CA LYS A 192 3.77 -0.92 14.86
C LYS A 192 4.55 -1.60 13.74
N ALA A 193 4.10 -2.77 13.29
CA ALA A 193 4.68 -3.47 12.14
C ALA A 193 4.60 -2.62 10.85
N LEU A 194 3.47 -1.95 10.64
CA LEU A 194 3.30 -1.01 9.54
C LEU A 194 4.30 0.16 9.61
N MET A 195 4.45 0.76 10.79
CA MET A 195 5.39 1.85 11.01
C MET A 195 6.85 1.42 10.78
N ARG A 196 7.21 0.18 11.16
CA ARG A 196 8.53 -0.39 10.87
C ARG A 196 8.82 -0.48 9.38
N LEU A 197 7.84 -0.88 8.57
CA LEU A 197 8.00 -0.93 7.12
C LEU A 197 8.26 0.46 6.54
N LEU A 198 7.55 1.49 7.02
CA LEU A 198 7.74 2.86 6.54
C LEU A 198 9.09 3.45 6.99
N ALA A 199 9.54 3.10 8.19
CA ALA A 199 10.80 3.57 8.77
C ALA A 199 12.03 2.77 8.30
N ASP A 200 11.87 1.81 7.38
CA ASP A 200 12.99 0.99 6.91
C ASP A 200 14.02 1.84 6.14
N PRO A 201 15.31 1.81 6.52
CA PRO A 201 16.34 2.67 5.92
C PRO A 201 16.71 2.28 4.48
N TYR A 202 16.28 1.12 3.98
CA TYR A 202 16.53 0.68 2.61
C TYR A 202 15.51 1.21 1.60
N LEU A 203 14.45 1.90 2.06
CA LEU A 203 13.51 2.59 1.19
C LEU A 203 14.07 3.95 0.74
N GLU A 204 14.03 4.21 -0.57
CA GLU A 204 14.33 5.53 -1.13
C GLU A 204 13.19 6.51 -0.87
N THR A 205 11.94 6.05 -0.98
CA THR A 205 10.75 6.84 -0.67
C THR A 205 9.72 6.02 0.07
N ALA A 206 9.19 6.58 1.17
CA ALA A 206 8.06 6.03 1.89
C ALA A 206 6.97 7.09 2.04
N GLU A 207 5.76 6.78 1.60
CA GLU A 207 4.59 7.65 1.69
C GLU A 207 3.48 6.97 2.49
N LEU A 208 2.82 7.75 3.36
CA LEU A 208 1.62 7.33 4.05
C LEU A 208 0.49 8.28 3.65
N LEU A 209 -0.59 7.72 3.11
CA LEU A 209 -1.78 8.45 2.75
C LEU A 209 -3.01 7.87 3.45
N VAL A 210 -3.93 8.75 3.84
CA VAL A 210 -5.23 8.38 4.41
C VAL A 210 -6.36 8.91 3.52
N ASP A 211 -7.46 8.17 3.48
CA ASP A 211 -8.69 8.63 2.85
C ASP A 211 -9.23 9.90 3.55
N PRO A 212 -9.90 10.81 2.85
CA PRO A 212 -10.57 11.97 3.45
C PRO A 212 -11.52 11.66 4.62
N ILE A 213 -12.08 10.47 4.67
CA ILE A 213 -12.89 10.00 5.80
C ILE A 213 -11.95 9.19 6.69
N HIS A 214 -11.32 9.85 7.67
CA HIS A 214 -10.32 9.26 8.56
C HIS A 214 -10.52 9.71 10.01
N ARG A 215 -10.19 8.84 10.97
CA ARG A 215 -10.26 9.12 12.42
C ARG A 215 -9.54 10.42 12.82
N ASP A 216 -10.03 11.12 13.82
CA ASP A 216 -9.43 12.35 14.36
C ASP A 216 -7.95 12.19 14.73
N PHE A 217 -7.54 10.98 15.15
CA PHE A 217 -6.14 10.57 15.32
C PHE A 217 -5.20 11.06 14.19
N TRP A 218 -5.63 10.96 12.93
CA TRP A 218 -4.80 11.34 11.79
C TRP A 218 -4.74 12.86 11.55
N CYS A 219 -5.70 13.65 12.09
CA CYS A 219 -5.72 15.12 11.94
C CYS A 219 -4.43 15.77 12.52
N GLU A 220 -3.76 15.14 13.50
CA GLU A 220 -2.54 15.68 14.14
C GLU A 220 -1.27 15.58 13.27
N PHE A 221 -1.32 14.76 12.23
CA PHE A 221 -0.18 14.36 11.42
C PHE A 221 -0.29 14.82 9.95
N HIS A 222 -1.26 15.67 9.59
CA HIS A 222 -1.30 16.30 8.27
C HIS A 222 -1.44 17.82 8.36
N GLU A 223 -0.76 18.54 7.48
CA GLU A 223 -0.96 19.98 7.31
C GLU A 223 -2.21 20.22 6.46
N GLY A 224 -3.20 20.90 7.04
CA GLY A 224 -4.48 21.11 6.36
C GLY A 224 -5.64 21.08 7.35
N VAL A 225 -5.86 22.23 7.98
CA VAL A 225 -6.90 22.52 8.97
C VAL A 225 -8.34 22.35 8.41
N ALA A 226 -8.48 21.96 7.13
CA ALA A 226 -9.76 21.83 6.44
C ALA A 226 -10.45 20.46 6.64
N CYS A 227 -9.74 19.41 7.09
CA CYS A 227 -10.37 18.10 7.32
C CYS A 227 -11.43 18.14 8.41
N CYS A 228 -11.17 18.91 9.46
CA CYS A 228 -11.89 18.88 10.72
C CYS A 228 -12.68 20.22 10.93
N LYS A 229 -12.83 21.07 9.89
CA LYS A 229 -13.52 22.40 9.92
C LYS A 229 -14.64 22.61 8.86
N GLY A 230 -15.40 21.58 8.54
CA GLY A 230 -16.71 21.73 7.88
C GLY A 230 -16.72 22.35 6.46
N ARG A 231 -15.58 22.40 5.75
CA ARG A 231 -15.59 22.75 4.32
C ARG A 231 -15.84 21.48 3.49
N PRO A 232 -16.68 21.54 2.43
CA PRO A 232 -16.85 20.43 1.53
C PRO A 232 -15.50 20.13 0.89
N LYS A 233 -14.93 18.96 1.21
CA LYS A 233 -13.72 18.49 0.56
C LYS A 233 -14.06 18.26 -0.90
N GLY A 234 -13.19 18.74 -1.80
CA GLY A 234 -13.22 18.30 -3.19
C GLY A 234 -13.22 16.77 -3.22
N PRO A 235 -13.92 16.16 -4.19
CA PRO A 235 -14.15 14.73 -4.16
C PRO A 235 -12.79 14.00 -4.40
N TRP A 236 -12.44 13.08 -3.49
CA TRP A 236 -11.46 11.98 -3.69
C TRP A 236 -9.94 12.23 -3.62
N GLN A 237 -9.43 13.32 -3.02
CA GLN A 237 -7.96 13.45 -2.86
C GLN A 237 -7.45 12.81 -1.56
N LEU A 238 -6.63 11.77 -1.69
CA LEU A 238 -5.93 11.14 -0.56
C LEU A 238 -5.07 12.18 0.18
N ILE A 239 -5.06 12.14 1.51
CA ILE A 239 -4.37 13.11 2.37
C ILE A 239 -3.02 12.52 2.77
N PRO A 240 -1.89 13.19 2.46
CA PRO A 240 -0.58 12.75 2.90
C PRO A 240 -0.43 12.96 4.41
N ILE A 241 0.13 11.97 5.08
CA ILE A 241 0.41 11.97 6.52
C ILE A 241 1.91 12.03 6.72
N ASP A 242 2.35 12.90 7.62
CA ASP A 242 3.72 12.93 8.12
C ASP A 242 3.93 11.75 9.08
N TRP A 243 4.24 10.59 8.48
CA TRP A 243 4.54 9.38 9.21
C TRP A 243 5.84 9.49 10.01
N ARG A 244 6.76 10.42 9.66
CA ARG A 244 8.01 10.59 10.43
C ARG A 244 7.72 11.23 11.78
N LYS A 245 6.87 12.25 11.80
CA LYS A 245 6.35 12.83 13.05
C LYS A 245 5.61 11.78 13.90
N LEU A 246 4.83 10.92 13.25
CA LEU A 246 4.12 9.81 13.89
C LEU A 246 5.10 8.80 14.52
N VAL A 247 6.12 8.35 13.79
CA VAL A 247 7.15 7.43 14.30
C VAL A 247 7.97 8.06 15.42
N ALA A 248 8.32 9.35 15.31
CA ALA A 248 9.01 10.07 16.37
C ALA A 248 8.18 10.15 17.67
N GLY A 249 6.86 10.36 17.55
CA GLY A 249 5.94 10.31 18.70
C GLY A 249 5.81 8.91 19.32
N LEU A 250 5.99 7.86 18.52
CA LEU A 250 6.06 6.46 18.97
C LEU A 250 7.46 6.06 19.46
N GLY A 251 8.45 6.95 19.37
CA GLY A 251 9.90 6.72 19.52
C GLY A 251 10.40 6.25 20.89
N GLN A 252 9.52 5.86 21.81
CA GLN A 252 9.90 5.07 22.99
C GLN A 252 10.00 3.57 22.69
N ASP A 253 9.64 3.12 21.47
CA ASP A 253 9.70 1.70 21.10
C ASP A 253 11.05 1.34 20.42
N PRO A 254 11.94 0.57 21.06
CA PRO A 254 13.26 0.22 20.50
C PRO A 254 13.17 -0.56 19.17
N GLU A 255 12.02 -1.18 18.89
CA GLU A 255 11.77 -1.92 17.66
C GLU A 255 11.50 -1.03 16.42
N LEU A 256 11.42 0.31 16.57
CA LEU A 256 11.26 1.25 15.44
C LEU A 256 12.59 1.87 14.96
N ASN A 257 13.66 1.74 15.74
CA ASN A 257 15.00 2.21 15.37
C ASN A 257 15.74 1.13 14.58
N ILE A 258 15.37 0.96 13.30
CA ILE A 258 16.10 0.07 12.40
C ILE A 258 17.34 0.82 11.88
N VAL A 259 18.48 0.57 12.52
CA VAL A 259 19.77 1.12 12.08
C VAL A 259 20.28 0.29 10.90
N ARG A 260 20.76 0.97 9.85
CA ARG A 260 21.41 0.33 8.71
C ARG A 260 22.70 -0.33 9.18
N VAL A 261 22.73 -1.66 9.24
CA VAL A 261 23.94 -2.42 9.60
C VAL A 261 24.77 -2.60 8.33
N GLY A 262 25.93 -1.96 8.28
CA GLY A 262 26.88 -2.06 7.16
C GLY A 262 26.86 -0.82 6.26
N SER A 263 27.79 0.07 6.54
CA SER A 263 28.32 1.08 5.61
C SER A 263 29.75 0.70 5.27
#